data_AF-A0A8T0W781-F1
#
_entry.id   AF-A0A8T0W781-F1
#
_cell.length_a   1.000
_cell.length_b   1.000
_cell.length_c   1.000
_cell.angle_alpha   90.00
_cell.angle_beta   90.00
_cell.angle_gamma   90.00
#
_symmetry.space_group_name_H-M   'P 1'
#
loop_
_entity.id
_entity.type
_entity.pdbx_description
1 polymer ?
#
loop_
_entity_poly.entity_id
_entity_poly.type
_entity_poly.pdbx_seq_one_letter_code
_entity_poly.pdbx_strand_id
1 'polypeptide(L)'
;MGSPGSANGRRGEYVRIPEEVEAAAKGEADAATALKAAAAAECPRVLRWRAIRWWAKVAVLGIFLAGAGAAAVVFLGPLVIKKVVAPILYWESTTFSRSAIALICFGAIALFPSVLLPSSPFMWLAGMTFGYLYGFLIIQAGMSIGMSLPYFIGSAFHCRIHRWLEKWPKKAAFVRLAGEGDWHHQFRAVALLRISPFPYIVFNYASVATNVKYCPYIAGSMAGTIHETFLAIYRFVHISCPFHFFDAVVAILFLHFVEHAWYPMW
;
A
#
# COMPACT_ATOMS: atom_id res chain seq x y z
N MET A 1 -63.63 -5.79 93.15
CA MET A 1 -64.07 -4.44 92.73
C MET A 1 -62.95 -3.45 93.04
N GLY A 2 -62.63 -2.56 92.08
CA GLY A 2 -61.85 -1.33 92.33
C GLY A 2 -60.36 -1.34 91.96
N SER A 3 -60.02 -0.67 90.85
CA SER A 3 -58.67 -0.21 90.44
C SER A 3 -58.17 0.94 91.36
N PRO A 4 -56.88 1.35 91.40
CA PRO A 4 -56.23 2.08 90.27
C PRO A 4 -54.69 1.97 90.08
N GLY A 5 -54.24 2.21 88.82
CA GLY A 5 -53.02 2.96 88.41
C GLY A 5 -51.64 2.30 88.59
N SER A 6 -50.57 2.62 87.85
CA SER A 6 -50.27 3.48 86.68
C SER A 6 -48.79 3.23 86.26
N ALA A 7 -48.39 3.76 85.09
CA ALA A 7 -47.03 4.02 84.58
C ALA A 7 -46.41 2.98 83.62
N ASN A 8 -45.79 3.34 82.49
CA ASN A 8 -45.75 4.56 81.69
C ASN A 8 -45.07 4.18 80.35
N GLY A 9 -45.59 4.65 79.22
CA GLY A 9 -44.98 4.45 77.90
C GLY A 9 -44.11 5.64 77.50
N ARG A 10 -42.95 5.40 76.89
CA ARG A 10 -42.22 6.41 76.11
C ARG A 10 -42.12 5.94 74.66
N ARG A 11 -42.92 6.54 73.77
CA ARG A 11 -42.74 6.50 72.31
C ARG A 11 -42.04 7.79 71.90
N GLY A 12 -40.97 7.66 71.11
CA GLY A 12 -40.23 8.78 70.55
C GLY A 12 -41.11 9.66 69.66
N GLU A 13 -41.00 10.96 69.87
CA GLU A 13 -41.66 12.01 69.11
C GLU A 13 -40.86 12.25 67.82
N TYR A 14 -41.39 11.80 66.69
CA TYR A 14 -40.84 12.13 65.38
C TYR A 14 -41.37 13.51 64.96
N VAL A 15 -40.47 14.50 64.90
CA VAL A 15 -40.74 15.81 64.31
C VAL A 15 -41.05 15.61 62.83
N ARG A 16 -42.31 15.80 62.44
CA ARG A 16 -42.77 15.75 61.06
C ARG A 16 -42.20 16.97 60.33
N ILE A 17 -41.20 16.77 59.48
CA ILE A 17 -40.67 17.83 58.61
C ILE A 17 -41.84 18.34 57.75
N PRO A 18 -42.08 19.66 57.64
CA PRO A 18 -43.16 20.19 56.83
C PRO A 18 -43.01 19.71 55.38
N GLU A 19 -44.08 19.20 54.78
CA GLU A 19 -44.08 18.68 53.40
C GLU A 19 -43.55 19.71 52.39
N GLU A 20 -43.65 21.00 52.70
CA GLU A 20 -43.11 22.11 51.91
C GLU A 20 -41.57 22.10 51.82
N VAL A 21 -40.88 21.69 52.90
CA VAL A 21 -39.41 21.61 52.93
C VAL A 21 -38.91 20.40 52.14
N GLU A 22 -39.65 19.28 52.20
CA GLU A 22 -39.35 18.07 51.43
C GLU A 22 -39.60 18.28 49.93
N ALA A 23 -40.67 19.00 49.58
CA ALA A 23 -40.94 19.41 48.21
C ALA A 23 -39.87 20.37 47.66
N ALA A 24 -39.40 21.32 48.47
CA ALA A 24 -38.32 22.24 48.09
C ALA A 24 -36.99 21.51 47.87
N ALA A 25 -36.61 20.61 48.80
CA ALA A 25 -35.38 19.81 48.69
C ALA A 25 -35.41 18.86 47.47
N LYS A 26 -36.59 18.29 47.17
CA LYS A 26 -36.78 17.46 45.98
C LYS A 26 -36.68 18.27 44.69
N GLY A 27 -37.30 19.45 44.65
CA GLY A 27 -37.17 20.36 43.51
C GLY A 27 -35.74 20.80 43.24
N GLU A 28 -34.95 21.06 44.28
CA GLU A 28 -33.53 21.43 44.16
C GLU A 28 -32.66 20.25 43.69
N ALA A 29 -32.93 19.03 44.19
CA ALA A 29 -32.26 17.81 43.74
C ALA A 29 -32.58 17.47 42.28
N ASP A 30 -33.84 17.60 41.87
CA ASP A 30 -34.29 17.37 40.49
C ASP A 30 -33.70 18.41 39.53
N ALA A 31 -33.65 19.69 39.95
CA ALA A 31 -33.01 20.76 39.19
C ALA A 31 -31.49 20.54 39.04
N ALA A 32 -30.79 20.14 40.11
CA ALA A 32 -29.37 19.84 40.07
C ALA A 32 -29.05 18.62 39.18
N THR A 33 -29.96 17.64 39.14
CA THR A 33 -29.84 16.45 38.28
C THR A 33 -30.08 16.79 36.82
N ALA A 34 -31.08 17.62 36.52
CA ALA A 34 -31.35 18.14 35.18
C ALA A 34 -30.19 18.98 34.63
N LEU A 35 -29.57 19.82 35.46
CA LEU A 35 -28.42 20.64 35.09
C LEU A 35 -27.18 19.78 34.78
N LYS A 36 -26.93 18.73 35.58
CA LYS A 36 -25.84 17.76 35.33
C LYS A 36 -26.08 16.95 34.05
N ALA A 37 -27.33 16.55 33.78
CA ALA A 37 -27.68 15.84 32.55
C ALA A 37 -27.51 16.71 31.30
N ALA A 38 -27.87 18.00 31.37
CA ALA A 38 -27.65 18.95 30.29
C ALA A 38 -26.15 19.20 30.02
N ALA A 39 -25.34 19.42 31.07
CA ALA A 39 -23.90 19.59 30.95
C ALA A 39 -23.18 18.33 30.41
N ALA A 40 -23.64 17.14 30.81
CA ALA A 40 -23.12 15.86 30.32
C ALA A 40 -23.50 15.58 28.86
N ALA A 41 -24.60 16.15 28.35
CA ALA A 41 -25.02 16.02 26.95
C ALA A 41 -24.33 17.04 26.01
N GLU A 42 -23.89 18.19 26.53
CA GLU A 42 -23.13 19.20 25.79
C GLU A 42 -21.66 18.80 25.60
N CYS A 43 -21.02 18.21 26.62
CA CYS A 43 -19.64 17.72 26.58
C CYS A 43 -19.30 16.79 25.38
N PRO A 44 -20.06 15.73 25.07
CA PRO A 44 -19.74 14.81 23.97
C PRO A 44 -19.93 15.46 22.59
N ARG A 45 -20.84 16.44 22.45
CA ARG A 45 -21.05 17.16 21.18
C ARG A 45 -19.88 18.11 20.89
N VAL A 46 -19.41 18.86 21.87
CA VAL A 46 -18.28 19.80 21.71
C VAL A 46 -16.94 19.07 21.51
N LEU A 47 -16.72 17.95 22.21
CA LEU A 47 -15.54 17.08 21.99
C LEU A 47 -15.52 16.48 20.59
N ARG A 48 -16.68 16.02 20.08
CA ARG A 48 -16.80 15.48 18.71
C ARG A 48 -16.53 16.55 17.64
N TRP A 49 -17.02 17.77 17.83
CA TRP A 49 -16.74 18.89 16.91
C TRP A 49 -15.27 19.34 16.95
N ARG A 50 -14.64 19.37 18.13
CA ARG A 50 -13.20 19.64 18.26
C ARG A 50 -12.36 18.55 17.60
N ALA A 51 -12.74 17.28 17.78
CA ALA A 51 -12.08 16.15 17.12
C ALA A 51 -12.22 16.23 15.59
N ILE A 52 -13.43 16.48 15.06
CA ILE A 52 -13.64 16.65 13.61
C ILE A 52 -12.81 17.82 13.07
N ARG A 53 -12.78 18.96 13.77
CA ARG A 53 -11.98 20.11 13.36
C ARG A 53 -10.48 19.84 13.41
N TRP A 54 -10.01 19.04 14.37
CA TRP A 54 -8.62 18.61 14.46
C TRP A 54 -8.25 17.62 13.34
N TRP A 55 -9.09 16.61 13.10
CA TRP A 55 -8.90 15.66 11.99
C TRP A 55 -8.97 16.33 10.61
N ALA A 56 -9.83 17.34 10.43
CA ALA A 56 -9.87 18.15 9.21
C ALA A 56 -8.56 18.91 9.00
N LYS A 57 -7.98 19.51 10.06
CA LYS A 57 -6.66 20.17 9.98
C LYS A 57 -5.56 19.17 9.62
N VAL A 58 -5.57 17.99 10.23
CA VAL A 58 -4.60 16.92 9.92
C VAL A 58 -4.75 16.43 8.48
N ALA A 59 -5.98 16.27 7.98
CA ALA A 59 -6.24 15.88 6.60
C ALA A 59 -5.74 16.94 5.60
N VAL A 60 -6.02 18.22 5.85
CA VAL A 60 -5.54 19.32 5.01
C VAL A 60 -4.02 19.40 5.01
N LEU A 61 -3.38 19.28 6.17
CA LEU A 61 -1.91 19.24 6.28
C LEU A 61 -1.35 18.03 5.53
N GLY A 62 -1.98 16.86 5.66
CA GLY A 62 -1.60 15.64 4.95
C GLY A 62 -1.69 15.79 3.42
N ILE A 63 -2.76 16.40 2.92
CA ILE A 63 -2.93 16.69 1.48
C ILE A 63 -1.86 17.68 1.02
N PHE A 64 -1.58 18.72 1.79
CA PHE A 64 -0.56 19.71 1.43
C PHE A 64 0.85 19.10 1.41
N LEU A 65 1.19 18.29 2.40
CA LEU A 65 2.47 17.55 2.45
C LEU A 65 2.57 16.53 1.32
N ALA A 66 1.49 15.81 1.00
CA ALA A 66 1.46 14.89 -0.13
C ALA A 66 1.62 15.63 -1.47
N GLY A 67 0.97 16.78 -1.65
CA GLY A 67 1.10 17.63 -2.82
C GLY A 67 2.52 18.22 -2.96
N ALA A 68 3.11 18.70 -1.86
CA ALA A 68 4.48 19.17 -1.83
C ALA A 68 5.49 18.04 -2.13
N GLY A 69 5.25 16.84 -1.59
CA GLY A 69 6.04 15.65 -1.89
C GLY A 69 5.93 15.25 -3.36
N ALA A 70 4.73 15.24 -3.93
CA ALA A 70 4.51 14.95 -5.35
C ALA A 70 5.18 16.00 -6.24
N ALA A 71 5.06 17.28 -5.92
CA ALA A 71 5.75 18.36 -6.62
C ALA A 71 7.27 18.18 -6.52
N ALA A 72 7.81 17.89 -5.34
CA ALA A 72 9.24 17.60 -5.17
C ALA A 72 9.69 16.41 -6.04
N VAL A 73 8.93 15.33 -6.12
CA VAL A 73 9.25 14.20 -7.01
C VAL A 73 9.21 14.62 -8.49
N VAL A 74 8.21 15.39 -8.91
CA VAL A 74 8.04 15.85 -10.29
C VAL A 74 9.10 16.86 -10.71
N PHE A 75 9.53 17.75 -9.82
CA PHE A 75 10.51 18.80 -10.13
C PHE A 75 11.95 18.36 -9.83
N LEU A 76 12.20 17.73 -8.68
CA LEU A 76 13.53 17.29 -8.26
C LEU A 76 13.91 15.97 -8.94
N GLY A 77 12.97 15.06 -9.18
CA GLY A 77 13.23 13.76 -9.81
C GLY A 77 13.94 13.88 -11.17
N PRO A 78 13.41 14.66 -12.14
CA PRO A 78 14.07 14.89 -13.42
C PRO A 78 15.43 15.58 -13.29
N LEU A 79 15.62 16.42 -12.27
CA LEU A 79 16.92 17.07 -12.02
C LEU A 79 17.97 16.05 -11.54
N VAL A 80 17.62 15.17 -10.59
CA VAL A 80 18.53 14.10 -10.12
C VAL A 80 18.87 13.15 -11.26
N ILE A 81 17.88 12.78 -12.08
CA ILE A 81 18.13 11.91 -13.22
C ILE A 81 19.10 12.57 -14.21
N LYS A 82 18.87 13.83 -14.59
CA LYS A 82 19.71 14.53 -15.56
C LYS A 82 21.12 14.85 -15.03
N LYS A 83 21.26 15.16 -13.74
CA LYS A 83 22.53 15.64 -13.15
C LYS A 83 23.39 14.54 -12.54
N VAL A 84 22.78 13.46 -12.05
CA VAL A 84 23.49 12.40 -11.33
C VAL A 84 23.41 11.09 -12.11
N VAL A 85 22.21 10.63 -12.44
CA VAL A 85 22.02 9.30 -13.03
C VAL A 85 22.56 9.25 -14.46
N ALA A 86 22.19 10.19 -15.33
CA ALA A 86 22.58 10.18 -16.73
C ALA A 86 24.10 10.27 -16.95
N PRO A 87 24.85 11.14 -16.24
CA PRO A 87 26.32 11.17 -16.35
C PRO A 87 26.98 9.88 -15.87
N ILE A 88 26.48 9.27 -14.80
CA ILE A 88 27.00 7.99 -14.29
C ILE A 88 26.78 6.88 -15.32
N LEU A 89 25.55 6.74 -15.84
CA LEU A 89 25.25 5.75 -16.87
C LEU A 89 26.06 5.96 -18.15
N TYR A 90 26.28 7.22 -18.55
CA TYR A 90 27.10 7.55 -19.72
C TYR A 90 28.57 7.17 -19.50
N TRP A 91 29.13 7.52 -18.33
CA TRP A 91 30.48 7.12 -17.95
C TRP A 91 30.65 5.60 -17.89
N GLU A 92 29.69 4.89 -17.31
CA GLU A 92 29.68 3.42 -17.26
C GLU A 92 29.65 2.81 -18.67
N SER A 93 28.80 3.34 -19.55
CA SER A 93 28.68 2.87 -20.94
C SER A 93 29.94 3.08 -21.78
N THR A 94 30.75 4.09 -21.44
CA THR A 94 31.97 4.45 -22.18
C THR A 94 33.23 3.85 -21.57
N THR A 95 33.22 3.55 -20.28
CA THR A 95 34.36 2.99 -19.54
C THR A 95 34.42 1.46 -19.65
N PHE A 96 33.27 0.79 -19.65
CA PHE A 96 33.21 -0.67 -19.62
C PHE A 96 32.94 -1.29 -21.00
N SER A 97 33.41 -2.53 -21.20
CA SER A 97 33.08 -3.31 -22.39
C SER A 97 31.61 -3.73 -22.38
N ARG A 98 31.04 -4.02 -23.57
CA ARG A 98 29.65 -4.49 -23.68
C ARG A 98 29.36 -5.68 -22.75
N SER A 99 30.23 -6.68 -22.69
CA SER A 99 30.00 -7.84 -21.82
C SER A 99 30.01 -7.46 -20.33
N ALA A 100 30.86 -6.53 -19.90
CA ALA A 100 30.86 -6.04 -18.53
C ALA A 100 29.57 -5.27 -18.20
N ILE A 101 29.09 -4.42 -19.10
CA ILE A 101 27.81 -3.70 -18.93
C ILE A 101 26.64 -4.68 -18.81
N ALA A 102 26.64 -5.77 -19.59
CA ALA A 102 25.60 -6.81 -19.49
C ALA A 102 25.54 -7.41 -18.08
N LEU A 103 26.71 -7.74 -17.51
CA LEU A 103 26.81 -8.32 -16.17
C LEU A 103 26.42 -7.32 -15.08
N ILE A 104 26.84 -6.05 -15.21
CA ILE A 104 26.47 -5.01 -14.24
C ILE A 104 24.96 -4.76 -14.28
N CYS A 105 24.37 -4.59 -15.47
CA CYS A 105 22.93 -4.43 -15.62
C CYS A 105 22.16 -5.64 -15.07
N PHE A 106 22.59 -6.86 -15.42
CA PHE A 106 21.97 -8.09 -14.92
C PHE A 106 22.02 -8.17 -13.39
N GLY A 107 23.19 -7.94 -12.80
CA GLY A 107 23.40 -7.97 -11.34
C GLY A 107 22.59 -6.89 -10.63
N ALA A 108 22.58 -5.66 -11.14
CA ALA A 108 21.79 -4.57 -10.56
C ALA A 108 20.29 -4.86 -10.63
N ILE A 109 19.78 -5.31 -11.78
CA ILE A 109 18.36 -5.65 -11.95
C ILE A 109 17.96 -6.84 -11.05
N ALA A 110 18.86 -7.81 -10.84
CA ALA A 110 18.61 -8.95 -9.97
C ALA A 110 18.64 -8.60 -8.48
N LEU A 111 19.56 -7.74 -8.04
CA LEU A 111 19.79 -7.48 -6.61
C LEU A 111 18.98 -6.29 -6.09
N PHE A 112 18.83 -5.22 -6.88
CA PHE A 112 18.26 -3.96 -6.41
C PHE A 112 16.80 -4.08 -5.94
N PRO A 113 15.92 -4.84 -6.61
CA PRO A 113 14.56 -5.07 -6.11
C PRO A 113 14.53 -5.69 -4.71
N SER A 114 15.54 -6.49 -4.35
CA SER A 114 15.66 -7.10 -3.01
C SER A 114 16.05 -6.09 -1.93
N VAL A 115 16.73 -5.01 -2.30
CA VAL A 115 17.17 -3.93 -1.40
C VAL A 115 16.26 -2.69 -1.51
N LEU A 116 15.13 -2.80 -2.23
CA LEU A 116 14.21 -1.70 -2.51
C LEU A 116 14.85 -0.51 -3.27
N LEU A 117 15.93 -0.78 -3.99
CA LEU A 117 16.59 0.21 -4.84
C LEU A 117 15.95 0.23 -6.24
N PRO A 118 15.87 1.40 -6.89
CA PRO A 118 15.32 1.50 -8.24
C PRO A 118 16.25 0.83 -9.26
N SER A 119 15.77 -0.21 -9.94
CA SER A 119 16.48 -0.89 -11.05
C SER A 119 16.29 -0.20 -12.41
N SER A 120 15.38 0.76 -12.50
CA SER A 120 15.02 1.46 -13.75
C SER A 120 16.23 2.04 -14.51
N PRO A 121 17.21 2.71 -13.86
CA PRO A 121 18.39 3.22 -14.56
C PRO A 121 19.18 2.16 -15.33
N PHE A 122 19.31 0.96 -14.75
CA PHE A 122 20.05 -0.16 -15.36
C PHE A 122 19.24 -0.86 -16.45
N MET A 123 17.91 -0.90 -16.32
CA MET A 123 17.03 -1.34 -17.41
C MET A 123 17.19 -0.45 -18.65
N TRP A 124 17.27 0.87 -18.46
CA TRP A 124 17.48 1.81 -19.57
C TRP A 124 18.87 1.62 -20.20
N LEU A 125 19.91 1.46 -19.39
CA LEU A 125 21.27 1.20 -19.87
C LEU A 125 21.36 -0.10 -20.69
N ALA A 126 20.70 -1.17 -20.24
CA ALA A 126 20.61 -2.43 -20.98
C ALA A 126 19.89 -2.23 -22.33
N GLY A 127 18.76 -1.50 -22.36
CA GLY A 127 18.04 -1.20 -23.59
C GLY A 127 18.86 -0.38 -24.59
N MET A 128 19.59 0.65 -24.11
CA MET A 128 20.43 1.49 -24.97
C MET A 128 21.67 0.76 -25.51
N THR A 129 22.26 -0.13 -24.72
CA THR A 129 23.54 -0.79 -25.07
C THR A 129 23.35 -2.02 -25.96
N PHE A 130 22.29 -2.80 -25.72
CA PHE A 130 22.05 -4.07 -26.42
C PHE A 130 20.88 -4.02 -27.41
N GLY A 131 20.14 -2.92 -27.44
CA GLY A 131 18.93 -2.77 -28.26
C GLY A 131 17.71 -3.44 -27.63
N TYR A 132 16.59 -3.41 -28.37
CA TYR A 132 15.28 -3.76 -27.85
C TYR A 132 15.16 -5.23 -27.40
N LEU A 133 15.49 -6.17 -28.29
CA LEU A 133 15.31 -7.60 -28.03
C LEU A 133 16.31 -8.15 -27.01
N TYR A 134 17.61 -7.87 -27.19
CA TYR A 134 18.64 -8.36 -26.28
C TYR A 134 18.57 -7.68 -24.91
N GLY A 135 18.25 -6.37 -24.87
CA GLY A 135 17.98 -5.66 -23.62
C GLY A 135 16.80 -6.28 -22.87
N PHE A 136 15.70 -6.57 -23.56
CA PHE A 136 14.53 -7.27 -22.99
C PHE A 136 14.91 -8.62 -22.36
N LEU A 137 15.71 -9.43 -23.05
CA LEU A 137 16.14 -10.74 -22.54
C LEU A 137 16.99 -10.61 -21.26
N ILE A 138 17.95 -9.68 -21.24
CA ILE A 138 18.79 -9.42 -20.06
C ILE A 138 17.92 -8.94 -18.88
N ILE A 139 17.00 -8.01 -19.14
CA ILE A 139 16.11 -7.47 -18.12
C ILE A 139 15.18 -8.56 -17.57
N GLN A 140 14.56 -9.39 -18.42
CA GLN A 140 13.69 -10.46 -17.94
C GLN A 140 14.46 -11.52 -17.15
N ALA A 141 15.68 -11.86 -17.57
CA ALA A 141 16.52 -12.79 -16.84
C ALA A 141 16.89 -12.23 -15.45
N GLY A 142 17.33 -10.96 -15.38
CA GLY A 142 17.63 -10.30 -14.10
C GLY A 142 16.40 -10.16 -13.20
N MET A 143 15.27 -9.74 -13.75
CA MET A 143 13.99 -9.59 -13.04
C MET A 143 13.51 -10.92 -12.47
N SER A 144 13.73 -12.04 -13.17
CA SER A 144 13.35 -13.36 -12.62
C SER A 144 14.02 -13.62 -11.28
N ILE A 145 15.33 -13.34 -11.17
CA ILE A 145 16.09 -13.48 -9.92
C ILE A 145 15.62 -12.42 -8.89
N GLY A 146 15.44 -11.17 -9.34
CA GLY A 146 15.02 -10.06 -8.47
C GLY A 146 13.60 -10.20 -7.91
N MET A 147 12.73 -10.99 -8.54
CA MET A 147 11.40 -11.33 -8.02
C MET A 147 11.43 -12.58 -7.16
N SER A 148 12.35 -13.52 -7.43
CA SER A 148 12.49 -14.76 -6.66
C SER A 148 13.16 -14.54 -5.32
N LEU A 149 14.18 -13.69 -5.23
CA LEU A 149 14.88 -13.39 -3.97
C LEU A 149 13.91 -12.87 -2.88
N PRO A 150 13.10 -11.82 -3.10
CA PRO A 150 12.10 -11.38 -2.13
C PRO A 150 11.05 -12.44 -1.79
N TYR A 151 10.69 -13.29 -2.75
CA TYR A 151 9.74 -14.39 -2.52
C TYR A 151 10.31 -15.43 -1.54
N PHE A 152 11.54 -15.87 -1.74
CA PHE A 152 12.17 -16.82 -0.82
C PHE A 152 12.46 -16.21 0.55
N ILE A 153 12.92 -14.95 0.58
CA ILE A 153 13.10 -14.21 1.84
C ILE A 153 11.75 -14.07 2.56
N GLY A 154 10.68 -13.70 1.86
CA GLY A 154 9.34 -13.61 2.41
C GLY A 154 8.83 -14.95 2.96
N SER A 155 9.20 -16.06 2.33
CA SER A 155 8.85 -17.42 2.77
C SER A 155 9.41 -17.73 4.16
N ALA A 156 10.66 -17.35 4.41
CA ALA A 156 11.27 -17.51 5.73
C ALA A 156 10.55 -16.72 6.84
N PHE A 157 9.91 -15.59 6.50
CA PHE A 157 9.20 -14.73 7.45
C PHE A 157 7.67 -14.81 7.35
N HIS A 158 7.13 -15.90 6.77
CA HIS A 158 5.71 -16.08 6.47
C HIS A 158 4.77 -15.67 7.63
N CYS A 159 5.03 -16.15 8.85
CA CYS A 159 4.20 -15.87 10.02
C CYS A 159 4.15 -14.38 10.39
N ARG A 160 5.25 -13.64 10.18
CA ARG A 160 5.33 -12.22 10.52
C ARG A 160 4.67 -11.36 9.45
N ILE A 161 4.77 -11.75 8.18
CA ILE A 161 4.10 -11.09 7.06
C ILE A 161 2.59 -11.30 7.14
N HIS A 162 2.13 -12.52 7.45
CA HIS A 162 0.69 -12.81 7.61
C HIS A 162 0.06 -11.91 8.69
N ARG A 163 0.70 -11.81 9.86
CA ARG A 163 0.26 -10.93 10.96
C ARG A 163 0.31 -9.43 10.60
N TRP A 164 1.24 -9.03 9.74
CA TRP A 164 1.30 -7.66 9.24
C TRP A 164 0.18 -7.37 8.23
N LEU A 165 -0.14 -8.34 7.38
CA LEU A 165 -1.17 -8.24 6.34
C LEU A 165 -2.58 -8.20 6.95
N GLU A 166 -2.81 -8.87 8.10
CA GLU A 166 -4.06 -8.79 8.88
C GLU A 166 -4.44 -7.36 9.30
N LYS A 167 -3.46 -6.45 9.43
CA LYS A 167 -3.73 -5.03 9.73
C LYS A 167 -4.43 -4.30 8.56
N TRP A 168 -4.41 -4.87 7.36
CA TRP A 168 -4.97 -4.30 6.13
C TRP A 168 -5.91 -5.28 5.43
N PRO A 169 -7.10 -5.56 6.00
CA PRO A 169 -7.97 -6.66 5.57
C PRO A 169 -8.38 -6.57 4.10
N LYS A 170 -8.60 -5.36 3.57
CA LYS A 170 -8.93 -5.16 2.14
C LYS A 170 -7.80 -5.60 1.21
N LYS A 171 -6.54 -5.27 1.53
CA LYS A 171 -5.38 -5.67 0.72
C LYS A 171 -5.07 -7.15 0.90
N ALA A 172 -5.22 -7.66 2.12
CA ALA A 172 -5.09 -9.07 2.43
C ALA A 172 -6.06 -9.93 1.61
N ALA A 173 -7.33 -9.50 1.49
CA ALA A 173 -8.34 -10.22 0.72
C ALA A 173 -7.96 -10.35 -0.76
N PHE A 174 -7.52 -9.27 -1.41
CA PHE A 174 -7.09 -9.30 -2.82
C PHE A 174 -5.91 -10.26 -3.05
N VAL A 175 -4.92 -10.26 -2.16
CA VAL A 175 -3.76 -11.15 -2.28
C VAL A 175 -4.14 -12.60 -1.94
N ARG A 176 -5.06 -12.83 -0.98
CA ARG A 176 -5.55 -14.17 -0.62
C ARG A 176 -6.32 -14.80 -1.78
N LEU A 177 -7.19 -14.03 -2.44
CA LEU A 177 -7.89 -14.46 -3.65
C LEU A 177 -6.92 -14.85 -4.77
N ALA A 178 -5.74 -14.22 -4.85
CA ALA A 178 -4.72 -14.60 -5.82
C ALA A 178 -3.97 -15.89 -5.47
N GLY A 179 -4.02 -16.33 -4.21
CA GLY A 179 -3.48 -17.62 -3.76
C GLY A 179 -4.48 -18.77 -3.83
N GLU A 180 -5.77 -18.48 -3.98
CA GLU A 180 -6.83 -19.49 -4.07
C GLU A 180 -6.95 -20.06 -5.50
N GLY A 181 -7.14 -21.38 -5.60
CA GLY A 181 -7.37 -22.09 -6.86
C GLY A 181 -6.17 -22.84 -7.45
N ASP A 182 -6.38 -23.39 -8.65
CA ASP A 182 -5.38 -24.19 -9.38
C ASP A 182 -4.23 -23.33 -9.94
N TRP A 183 -3.16 -24.00 -10.37
CA TRP A 183 -1.95 -23.38 -10.94
C TRP A 183 -2.24 -22.28 -11.98
N HIS A 184 -3.19 -22.51 -12.88
CA HIS A 184 -3.56 -21.56 -13.92
C HIS A 184 -4.29 -20.32 -13.38
N HIS A 185 -5.14 -20.50 -12.36
CA HIS A 185 -5.83 -19.39 -11.69
C HIS A 185 -4.83 -18.52 -10.92
N GLN A 186 -3.90 -19.14 -10.20
CA GLN A 186 -2.81 -18.44 -9.52
C GLN A 186 -1.93 -17.66 -10.50
N PHE A 187 -1.54 -18.28 -11.62
CA PHE A 187 -0.78 -17.61 -12.68
C PHE A 187 -1.51 -16.35 -13.20
N ARG A 188 -2.79 -16.49 -13.55
CA ARG A 188 -3.59 -15.39 -14.09
C ARG A 188 -3.77 -14.28 -13.07
N ALA A 189 -4.07 -14.62 -11.82
CA ALA A 189 -4.23 -13.63 -10.75
C ALA A 189 -2.93 -12.85 -10.51
N VAL A 190 -1.78 -13.54 -10.49
CA VAL A 190 -0.47 -12.92 -10.33
C VAL A 190 -0.13 -11.98 -11.49
N ALA A 191 -0.37 -12.42 -12.74
CA ALA A 191 -0.13 -11.59 -13.92
C ALA A 191 -1.00 -10.32 -13.90
N LEU A 192 -2.28 -10.45 -13.57
CA LEU A 192 -3.20 -9.32 -13.44
C LEU A 192 -2.78 -8.35 -12.34
N LEU A 193 -2.32 -8.87 -11.20
CA LEU A 193 -1.86 -8.03 -10.09
C LEU A 193 -0.59 -7.24 -10.42
N ARG A 194 0.25 -7.74 -11.32
CA ARG A 194 1.45 -7.05 -11.82
C ARG A 194 1.15 -5.99 -12.86
N ILE A 195 0.08 -6.16 -13.64
CA ILE A 195 -0.41 -5.16 -14.60
C ILE A 195 -1.17 -4.04 -13.86
N SER A 196 -1.85 -4.41 -12.78
CA SER A 196 -2.50 -3.46 -11.87
C SER A 196 -1.47 -2.50 -11.25
N PRO A 197 -1.83 -1.24 -10.94
CA PRO A 197 -0.97 -0.28 -10.23
C PRO A 197 -0.74 -0.66 -8.75
N PHE A 198 -0.79 -1.95 -8.41
CA PHE A 198 -0.59 -2.45 -7.07
C PHE A 198 0.89 -2.38 -6.69
N PRO A 199 1.25 -1.95 -5.46
CA PRO A 199 2.66 -1.74 -5.11
C PRO A 199 3.50 -3.01 -5.22
N TYR A 200 4.52 -2.98 -6.09
CA TYR A 200 5.45 -4.07 -6.38
C TYR A 200 6.05 -4.75 -5.14
N ILE A 201 6.48 -3.94 -4.17
CA ILE A 201 7.09 -4.42 -2.92
C ILE A 201 6.07 -5.25 -2.13
N VAL A 202 4.85 -4.72 -1.97
CA VAL A 202 3.80 -5.41 -1.20
C VAL A 202 3.45 -6.72 -1.87
N PHE A 203 3.36 -6.74 -3.21
CA PHE A 203 3.02 -7.95 -3.95
C PHE A 203 4.08 -9.05 -3.83
N ASN A 204 5.37 -8.71 -4.00
CA ASN A 204 6.49 -9.66 -3.89
C ASN A 204 6.53 -10.40 -2.55
N TYR A 205 6.15 -9.74 -1.45
CA TYR A 205 6.08 -10.35 -0.12
C TYR A 205 4.72 -10.97 0.19
N ALA A 206 3.63 -10.39 -0.32
CA ALA A 206 2.28 -10.85 -0.01
C ALA A 206 1.93 -12.14 -0.76
N SER A 207 2.48 -12.39 -1.95
CA SER A 207 2.34 -13.68 -2.66
C SER A 207 2.82 -14.87 -1.84
N VAL A 208 3.80 -14.63 -0.96
CA VAL A 208 4.31 -15.64 -0.04
C VAL A 208 3.33 -15.90 1.09
N ALA A 209 2.75 -14.85 1.66
CA ALA A 209 1.79 -14.95 2.76
C ALA A 209 0.47 -15.63 2.40
N THR A 210 0.21 -15.85 1.10
CA THR A 210 -1.04 -16.40 0.58
C THR A 210 -0.89 -17.79 -0.05
N ASN A 211 0.21 -18.49 0.23
CA ASN A 211 0.48 -19.85 -0.27
C ASN A 211 0.40 -19.99 -1.81
N VAL A 212 0.67 -18.91 -2.56
CA VAL A 212 0.83 -19.01 -4.02
C VAL A 212 2.03 -19.92 -4.28
N LYS A 213 1.91 -20.90 -5.19
CA LYS A 213 3.06 -21.74 -5.53
C LYS A 213 4.12 -20.90 -6.27
N TYR A 214 5.40 -21.25 -6.11
CA TYR A 214 6.49 -20.49 -6.74
C TYR A 214 6.40 -20.49 -8.28
N CYS A 215 6.09 -21.64 -8.90
CA CYS A 215 5.99 -21.76 -10.36
C CYS A 215 4.93 -20.81 -10.99
N PRO A 216 3.66 -20.77 -10.54
CA PRO A 216 2.69 -19.82 -11.07
C PRO A 216 3.00 -18.38 -10.67
N TYR A 217 3.63 -18.15 -9.52
CA TYR A 217 4.10 -16.82 -9.13
C TYR A 217 5.15 -16.27 -10.11
N ILE A 218 6.21 -17.02 -10.41
CA ILE A 218 7.28 -16.53 -11.27
C ILE A 218 6.83 -16.41 -12.72
N ALA A 219 6.07 -17.40 -13.21
CA ALA A 219 5.52 -17.37 -14.57
C ALA A 219 4.54 -16.19 -14.74
N GLY A 220 3.61 -16.02 -13.80
CA GLY A 220 2.63 -14.92 -13.83
C GLY A 220 3.31 -13.57 -13.69
N SER A 221 4.34 -13.48 -12.85
CA SER A 221 5.10 -12.24 -12.68
C SER A 221 5.90 -11.89 -13.92
N MET A 222 6.59 -12.86 -14.54
CA MET A 222 7.31 -12.63 -15.79
C MET A 222 6.37 -12.18 -16.90
N ALA A 223 5.22 -12.85 -17.08
CA ALA A 223 4.21 -12.47 -18.06
C ALA A 223 3.62 -11.09 -17.78
N GLY A 224 3.33 -10.81 -16.51
CA GLY A 224 2.79 -9.54 -16.04
C GLY A 224 3.77 -8.38 -16.20
N THR A 225 5.09 -8.59 -16.13
CA THR A 225 6.07 -7.49 -16.28
C THR A 225 6.49 -7.24 -17.73
N ILE A 226 6.10 -8.09 -18.69
CA ILE A 226 6.48 -7.94 -20.12
C ILE A 226 6.09 -6.56 -20.64
N HIS A 227 4.85 -6.14 -20.40
CA HIS A 227 4.33 -4.86 -20.88
C HIS A 227 5.13 -3.67 -20.32
N GLU A 228 5.51 -3.70 -19.04
CA GLU A 228 6.31 -2.67 -18.40
C GLU A 228 7.73 -2.64 -18.95
N THR A 229 8.39 -3.80 -19.08
CA THR A 229 9.73 -3.89 -19.65
C THR A 229 9.77 -3.34 -21.07
N PHE A 230 8.76 -3.64 -21.89
CA PHE A 230 8.67 -3.08 -23.24
C PHE A 230 8.46 -1.56 -23.24
N LEU A 231 7.55 -1.04 -22.42
CA LEU A 231 7.35 0.41 -22.29
C LEU A 231 8.61 1.12 -21.79
N ALA A 232 9.33 0.50 -20.84
CA ALA A 232 10.56 1.03 -20.29
C ALA A 232 11.70 1.06 -21.30
N ILE A 233 11.81 0.09 -22.21
CA ILE A 233 12.83 0.12 -23.26
C ILE A 233 12.40 1.08 -24.38
N TYR A 234 11.14 0.99 -24.84
CA TYR A 234 10.60 1.79 -25.94
C TYR A 234 10.71 3.30 -25.66
N ARG A 235 10.26 3.74 -24.49
CA ARG A 235 10.28 5.16 -24.11
C ARG A 235 11.69 5.74 -24.10
N PHE A 236 12.70 4.93 -23.82
CA PHE A 236 14.09 5.39 -23.70
C PHE A 236 14.87 5.27 -25.01
N VAL A 237 14.68 4.20 -25.77
CA VAL A 237 15.27 4.08 -27.11
C VAL A 237 14.74 5.20 -28.02
N HIS A 238 13.44 5.51 -27.97
CA HIS A 238 12.85 6.59 -28.76
C HIS A 238 13.34 7.99 -28.36
N ILE A 239 13.70 8.20 -27.10
CA ILE A 239 14.29 9.46 -26.64
C ILE A 239 15.75 9.59 -27.11
N SER A 240 16.48 8.48 -27.22
CA SER A 240 17.90 8.47 -27.58
C SER A 240 18.18 8.34 -29.09
N CYS A 241 17.25 7.79 -29.88
CA CYS A 241 17.40 7.59 -31.32
C CYS A 241 16.04 7.80 -32.03
N PRO A 242 15.88 8.79 -32.92
CA PRO A 242 14.68 8.92 -33.71
C PRO A 242 14.69 7.84 -34.81
N PHE A 243 13.74 6.91 -34.71
CA PHE A 243 13.30 5.96 -35.75
C PHE A 243 14.26 4.83 -36.17
N HIS A 244 13.95 3.61 -35.70
CA HIS A 244 14.09 2.40 -36.52
C HIS A 244 12.69 1.81 -36.78
N PHE A 245 12.30 1.76 -38.06
CA PHE A 245 11.03 1.21 -38.56
C PHE A 245 10.72 -0.21 -38.04
N PHE A 246 11.76 -0.99 -37.75
CA PHE A 246 11.65 -2.34 -37.20
C PHE A 246 11.08 -2.36 -35.77
N ASP A 247 11.35 -1.33 -34.96
CA ASP A 247 10.88 -1.23 -33.57
C ASP A 247 9.39 -0.90 -33.48
N ALA A 248 8.87 -0.13 -34.44
CA ALA A 248 7.44 0.15 -34.54
C ALA A 248 6.66 -1.11 -34.92
N VAL A 249 7.18 -1.95 -35.82
CA VAL A 249 6.53 -3.20 -36.22
C VAL A 249 6.47 -4.19 -35.06
N VAL A 250 7.53 -4.32 -34.27
CA VAL A 250 7.53 -5.20 -33.09
C VAL A 250 6.61 -4.67 -31.98
N ALA A 251 6.59 -3.36 -31.75
CA ALA A 251 5.66 -2.73 -30.79
C ALA A 251 4.19 -2.87 -31.23
N ILE A 252 3.91 -2.70 -32.54
CA ILE A 252 2.57 -2.89 -33.11
C ILE A 252 2.16 -4.36 -33.04
N LEU A 253 3.03 -5.30 -33.42
CA LEU A 253 2.77 -6.74 -33.31
C LEU A 253 2.57 -7.18 -31.86
N PHE A 254 3.29 -6.57 -30.91
CA PHE A 254 3.10 -6.83 -29.48
C PHE A 254 1.79 -6.23 -28.95
N LEU A 255 1.45 -4.99 -29.31
CA LEU A 255 0.16 -4.40 -28.98
C LEU A 255 -0.99 -5.22 -29.55
N HIS A 256 -0.84 -5.73 -30.78
CA HIS A 256 -1.83 -6.57 -31.43
C HIS A 256 -1.89 -7.98 -30.81
N PHE A 257 -0.76 -8.54 -30.37
CA PHE A 257 -0.72 -9.79 -29.59
C PHE A 257 -1.40 -9.62 -28.23
N VAL A 258 -1.18 -8.50 -27.55
CA VAL A 258 -1.91 -8.16 -26.32
C VAL A 258 -3.40 -8.00 -26.63
N GLU A 259 -3.79 -7.31 -27.69
CA GLU A 259 -5.19 -7.17 -28.09
C GLU A 259 -5.86 -8.53 -28.38
N HIS A 260 -5.19 -9.40 -29.15
CA HIS A 260 -5.72 -10.70 -29.55
C HIS A 260 -5.68 -11.77 -28.44
N ALA A 261 -4.66 -11.75 -27.57
CA ALA A 261 -4.61 -12.64 -26.41
C ALA A 261 -5.65 -12.26 -25.34
N TRP A 262 -6.14 -11.01 -25.36
CA TRP A 262 -7.11 -10.49 -24.40
C TRP A 262 -8.56 -10.46 -24.89
N TYR A 263 -8.80 -10.48 -26.20
CA TYR A 263 -10.17 -10.46 -26.75
C TYR A 263 -11.08 -11.65 -26.36
N PRO A 264 -10.60 -12.89 -26.11
CA PRO A 264 -11.48 -13.97 -25.64
C PRO A 264 -11.75 -13.94 -24.12
N MET A 265 -11.34 -12.89 -23.40
CA MET A 265 -11.49 -12.78 -21.93
C MET A 265 -12.61 -11.84 -21.45
N TRP A 266 -13.57 -11.50 -22.33
CA TRP A 266 -14.86 -10.87 -21.97
C TRP A 266 -16.03 -11.72 -22.46
#